data_AF-A0A830GY74-F1
#
_entry.id   AF-A0A830GY74-F1
#
_cell.length_a   1.000
_cell.length_b   1.000
_cell.length_c   1.000
_cell.angle_alpha   90.00
_cell.angle_beta   90.00
_cell.angle_gamma   90.00
#
_symmetry.space_group_name_H-M   'P 1'
#
loop_
_entity.id
_entity.type
_entity.pdbx_description
1 polymer ?
#
loop_
_entity_poly.entity_id
_entity_poly.type
_entity_poly.pdbx_seq_one_letter_code
_entity_poly.pdbx_strand_id
1 'polypeptide(L)' 'MPAGKKSVKVKTPNRKEAELSPEKVWLLAPKGRKGVKIGLFKDPESGKYFRHKLPDDYPM' A
#
# COMPACT_ATOMS: atom_id res chain seq x y z
N MET A 1 2.11 19.82 8.32
CA MET A 1 2.68 18.49 8.63
C MET A 1 2.28 17.56 7.50
N PRO A 2 3.17 17.04 6.64
CA PRO A 2 2.74 16.02 5.70
C PRO A 2 2.23 14.84 6.55
N ALA A 3 0.99 14.41 6.34
CA ALA A 3 0.40 13.31 7.09
C ALA A 3 1.36 12.12 7.01
N GLY A 4 1.98 11.75 8.13
CA GLY A 4 2.90 10.62 8.20
C GLY A 4 2.18 9.40 7.67
N LYS A 5 2.70 8.82 6.57
CA LYS A 5 2.05 7.71 5.88
C LYS A 5 1.94 6.56 6.88
N LYS A 6 0.71 6.19 7.26
CA LYS A 6 0.45 5.14 8.26
C LYS A 6 1.05 3.82 7.76
N SER A 7 1.77 3.10 8.61
CA SER A 7 2.28 1.77 8.28
C SER A 7 1.12 0.78 8.14
N VAL A 8 1.28 -0.19 7.24
CA VAL A 8 0.32 -1.26 7.00
C VAL A 8 1.06 -2.57 7.01
N LYS A 9 0.49 -3.58 7.69
CA LYS A 9 0.97 -4.95 7.62
C LYS A 9 0.73 -5.50 6.21
N VAL A 10 1.81 -5.79 5.49
CA VAL A 10 1.79 -6.28 4.11
C VAL A 10 2.63 -7.54 3.98
N LYS A 11 2.26 -8.40 3.03
CA LYS A 11 3.10 -9.53 2.62
C LYS A 11 3.94 -9.10 1.42
N THR A 12 5.26 -9.13 1.59
CA THR A 12 6.23 -8.81 0.54
C THR A 12 6.22 -9.88 -0.56
N PRO A 13 6.77 -9.58 -1.76
CA PRO A 13 7.00 -10.58 -2.81
C PRO A 13 7.82 -11.79 -2.33
N ASN A 14 8.71 -11.58 -1.36
CA ASN A 14 9.50 -12.64 -0.72
C ASN A 14 8.70 -13.48 0.30
N ARG A 15 7.37 -13.33 0.35
CA ARG A 15 6.43 -14.01 1.26
C ARG A 15 6.62 -13.71 2.74
N LYS A 16 7.39 -12.67 3.09
CA LYS A 16 7.57 -12.19 4.47
C LYS A 16 6.52 -11.14 4.84
N GLU A 17 6.08 -11.17 6.08
CA GLU A 17 5.21 -10.13 6.64
C GLU A 17 6.05 -8.96 7.15
N ALA A 18 5.69 -7.73 6.79
CA ALA A 18 6.35 -6.53 7.25
C ALA A 18 5.34 -5.40 7.44
N GLU A 19 5.61 -4.50 8.40
CA GLU A 19 4.88 -3.24 8.51
C GLU A 19 5.61 -2.18 7.71
N LEU A 20 5.03 -1.81 6.57
CA LEU A 20 5.63 -0.86 5.65
C LEU A 20 4.69 0.33 5.43
N SER A 21 5.27 1.50 5.21
CA SER A 21 4.52 2.68 4.79
C SER A 21 4.55 2.77 3.27
N PRO A 22 3.41 2.95 2.58
CA PRO A 22 3.41 3.07 1.13
C PRO A 22 4.13 4.35 0.71
N GLU A 23 4.96 4.29 -0.32
CA GLU A 23 5.57 5.46 -0.91
C GLU A 23 4.56 6.30 -1.69
N LYS A 24 3.60 5.66 -2.34
CA LYS A 24 2.52 6.33 -3.06
C LYS A 24 1.22 5.58 -2.88
N VAL A 25 0.11 6.32 -2.80
CA VAL A 25 -1.22 5.77 -2.66
C VAL A 25 -2.12 6.33 -3.75
N TRP A 26 -2.99 5.49 -4.31
CA TRP A 26 -4.03 5.90 -5.25
C TRP A 26 -5.26 5.00 -5.15
N LEU A 27 -6.38 5.49 -5.70
CA LEU A 27 -7.66 4.78 -5.76
C LEU A 27 -7.88 4.23 -7.19
N LEU A 28 -8.20 2.95 -7.30
CA LEU A 28 -8.71 2.33 -8.52
C LEU A 28 -10.20 2.07 -8.36
N ALA A 29 -11.04 2.94 -8.94
CA ALA A 29 -12.50 2.87 -8.82
C ALA A 29 -13.17 2.89 -10.21
N PRO A 30 -13.55 1.72 -10.76
CA PRO A 30 -14.40 1.65 -11.94
C PRO A 30 -15.78 2.26 -11.65
N LYS A 31 -16.41 2.89 -12.64
CA LYS A 31 -17.74 3.50 -12.48
C LYS A 31 -18.76 2.46 -12.01
N GLY A 32 -19.50 2.79 -10.94
CA GLY A 32 -20.52 1.92 -10.36
C GLY A 32 -20.01 0.75 -9.52
N ARG A 33 -18.69 0.66 -9.23
CA ARG A 33 -18.11 -0.37 -8.36
C ARG A 33 -17.38 0.25 -7.17
N LYS A 34 -17.31 -0.51 -6.08
CA LYS A 34 -16.47 -0.13 -4.93
C LYS A 34 -15.00 -0.11 -5.37
N GLY A 35 -14.34 1.04 -5.24
CA GLY A 35 -12.93 1.20 -5.57
C GLY A 35 -12.02 0.51 -4.56
N VAL A 36 -10.77 0.28 -4.96
CA VAL A 36 -9.72 -0.25 -4.09
C VAL A 36 -8.59 0.76 -3.95
N LYS A 37 -8.13 0.98 -2.72
CA LYS A 37 -6.93 1.77 -2.44
C LYS A 37 -5.71 0.88 -2.64
N ILE A 38 -4.75 1.36 -3.41
CA ILE A 38 -3.50 0.65 -3.70
C ILE A 38 -2.33 1.48 -3.19
N GLY A 39 -1.43 0.84 -2.45
CA GLY A 39 -0.14 1.39 -2.05
C GLY A 39 0.98 0.82 -2.92
N LEU A 40 1.93 1.67 -3.30
CA LEU A 40 3.25 1.27 -3.79
C LEU A 40 4.19 1.18 -2.60
N PHE A 41 4.82 0.03 -2.41
CA PHE A 41 5.77 -0.24 -1.33
C PHE A 41 7.12 -0.61 -1.91
N LYS A 42 8.18 -0.45 -1.13
CA LYS A 42 9.50 -0.97 -1.41
C LYS A 42 9.82 -2.09 -0.45
N ASP A 43 10.17 -3.25 -0.97
CA ASP A 43 10.62 -4.38 -0.16
C ASP A 43 12.01 -4.06 0.41
N PRO A 44 12.18 -4.03 1.76
CA PRO A 44 13.45 -3.68 2.38
C PRO A 44 14.57 -4.69 2.09
N GLU A 45 14.24 -5.95 1.76
CA GLU A 45 15.26 -6.98 1.49
C GLU A 45 15.74 -6.96 0.05
N SER A 46 14.80 -6.87 -0.90
CA SER A 46 15.15 -6.93 -2.33
C SER A 46 15.30 -5.55 -2.99
N GLY A 47 14.88 -4.48 -2.32
CA GLY A 47 14.81 -3.13 -2.87
C GLY A 47 13.75 -2.95 -3.96
N LYS A 48 13.02 -4.01 -4.32
CA LYS A 48 12.03 -3.99 -5.40
C LYS A 48 10.74 -3.32 -4.95
N TYR A 49 10.14 -2.58 -5.87
CA TYR A 49 8.82 -2.02 -5.65
C TYR A 49 7.73 -3.05 -5.90
N PHE A 50 6.68 -3.01 -5.10
CA PHE A 50 5.50 -3.85 -5.28
C PHE A 50 4.23 -3.10 -4.89
N ARG A 51 3.10 -3.52 -5.46
CA ARG A 51 1.79 -2.95 -5.16
C ARG A 51 1.05 -3.88 -4.21
N HIS A 52 0.35 -3.29 -3.24
CA HIS A 52 -0.51 -4.04 -2.34
C HIS A 52 -1.80 -3.27 -2.09
N LYS A 53 -2.91 -4.01 -1.95
CA LYS A 53 -4.20 -3.41 -1.54
C LYS A 53 -4.06 -2.87 -0.12
N LEU A 54 -4.57 -1.66 0.10
CA LEU A 54 -4.66 -1.03 1.40
C LEU A 54 -6.04 -1.29 2.03
N PRO A 55 -6.15 -1.19 3.36
CA PRO A 55 -7.45 -1.12 4.03
C PRO A 55 -8.35 -0.03 3.43
N ASP A 56 -9.66 -0.28 3.42
CA ASP A 56 -10.62 0.63 2.80
C ASP A 56 -10.67 1.99 3.54
N ASP A 57 -10.36 2.01 4.84
CA ASP A 57 -10.27 3.19 5.72
C ASP A 57 -8.92 3.91 5.66
N TYR A 58 -7.94 3.42 4.89
CA TYR A 58 -6.62 4.03 4.83
C TYR A 58 -6.66 5.49 4.31
N PRO A 59 -6.02 6.46 4.96
CA PRO A 59 -6.06 7.87 4.53
C PRO A 59 -5.37 8.05 3.16
N MET A 60 -6.01 8.79 2.25
CA MET A 60 -5.47 9.15 0.93
C MET A 60 -4.75 10.50 0.99
#